data_AF-G8SDZ2-F1
#
_entry.id   AF-G8SDZ2-F1
#
_cell.length_a   1.000
_cell.length_b   1.000
_cell.length_c   1.000
_cell.angle_alpha   90.00
_cell.angle_beta   90.00
_cell.angle_gamma   90.00
#
_symmetry.space_group_name_H-M   'P 1'
#
loop_
_entity.id
_entity.type
_entity.pdbx_description
1 polymer ?
#
loop_
_entity_poly.entity_id
_entity_poly.type
_entity_poly.pdbx_seq_one_letter_code
_entity_poly.pdbx_strand_id
1 'polypeptide(L)'
;MHRVLTASLIAALGVSLAGSPAEAAALGGSPAQAAKPLDVVKKAVAARIDKRLDALRKDAAALGGAKHLQAAHKQALQQLIDGQSAGLTALKSKVEGETTAAGLKADARSMVVDYRVFMLTGPKVRLSVAIDAELAAADRLHDRPGADDAKLDAVQKSLAGKVDALLAIQPGADGAAVRAQVTTIRTTAKGARSDLKAISGKK
;
A
#
# COMPACT_ATOMS: atom_id res chain seq x y z
N MET A 1 1.49 28.69 -9.42
CA MET A 1 0.69 29.77 -8.80
C MET A 1 1.30 30.07 -7.44
N HIS A 2 2.02 31.18 -7.35
CA HIS A 2 2.73 31.65 -6.16
C HIS A 2 1.76 32.42 -5.24
N ARG A 3 1.74 32.10 -3.94
CA ARG A 3 1.15 32.93 -2.87
C ARG A 3 2.15 32.86 -1.69
N VAL A 4 3.08 33.80 -1.61
CA VAL A 4 3.02 35.13 -0.96
C VAL A 4 2.96 35.03 0.56
N LEU A 5 4.02 35.58 1.17
CA LEU A 5 4.27 35.80 2.58
C LEU A 5 3.18 36.64 3.27
N THR A 6 2.97 36.38 4.56
CA THR A 6 2.53 37.40 5.52
C THR A 6 3.28 37.18 6.84
N ALA A 7 4.18 38.13 7.13
CA ALA A 7 4.75 38.36 8.45
C ALA A 7 3.75 39.17 9.29
N SER A 8 3.72 38.96 10.59
CA SER A 8 3.15 39.92 11.54
C SER A 8 3.96 39.93 12.83
N LEU A 9 4.37 41.14 13.16
CA LEU A 9 5.22 41.60 14.25
C LEU A 9 4.30 42.32 15.25
N ILE A 10 4.27 41.95 16.53
CA ILE A 10 3.73 42.79 17.61
C ILE A 10 4.61 42.67 18.86
N ALA A 11 4.69 43.81 19.54
CA ALA A 11 5.66 44.35 20.48
C ALA A 11 5.61 43.82 21.92
N ALA A 12 6.57 44.34 22.69
CA ALA A 12 7.07 43.98 24.02
C ALA A 12 6.29 44.55 25.23
N LEU A 13 6.87 44.27 26.43
CA LEU A 13 6.60 44.72 27.82
C LEU A 13 5.62 43.84 28.60
N GLY A 14 5.88 43.39 29.82
CA GLY A 14 6.95 43.61 30.80
C GLY A 14 6.57 42.91 32.13
N VAL A 15 7.31 43.21 33.19
CA VAL A 15 7.15 42.84 34.62
C VAL A 15 8.06 41.71 35.12
N SER A 16 9.11 42.14 35.83
CA SER A 16 9.94 41.36 36.74
C SER A 16 9.34 41.37 38.15
N LEU A 17 9.32 40.25 38.87
CA LEU A 17 9.22 40.23 40.34
C LEU A 17 9.93 39.00 40.93
N ALA A 18 10.86 39.29 41.85
CA ALA A 18 11.26 38.59 43.09
C ALA A 18 11.63 37.09 43.08
N GLY A 19 12.80 36.81 43.67
CA GLY A 19 13.43 35.50 43.75
C GLY A 19 12.97 34.59 44.89
N SER A 20 13.39 33.33 44.75
CA SER A 20 13.52 32.32 45.80
C SER A 20 14.58 31.31 45.33
N PRO A 21 15.58 30.94 46.14
CA PRO A 21 16.50 29.87 45.78
C PRO A 21 15.86 28.53 46.16
N ALA A 22 15.16 27.90 45.21
CA ALA A 22 14.63 26.56 45.37
C ALA A 22 15.36 25.61 44.41
N GLU A 23 16.18 24.74 45.02
CA GLU A 23 16.60 23.41 44.55
C GLU A 23 16.71 23.20 43.04
N ALA A 24 17.96 23.21 42.57
CA ALA A 24 18.37 22.59 41.33
C ALA A 24 18.16 21.06 41.42
N ALA A 25 16.91 20.62 41.23
CA ALA A 25 16.60 19.25 40.91
C ALA A 25 17.22 18.95 39.54
N ALA A 26 18.36 18.28 39.57
CA ALA A 26 18.97 17.62 38.43
C ALA A 26 17.98 16.58 37.87
N LEU A 27 17.06 17.03 37.02
CA LEU A 27 16.29 16.15 36.15
C LEU A 27 17.24 15.68 35.07
N GLY A 28 17.74 14.45 35.26
CA GLY A 28 18.59 13.73 34.34
C GLY A 28 18.09 13.89 32.92
N GLY A 29 18.88 14.60 32.12
CA GLY A 29 18.73 14.59 30.67
C GLY A 29 18.79 13.14 30.23
N SER A 30 17.68 12.64 29.68
CA SER A 30 17.72 11.42 28.86
C SER A 30 18.91 11.57 27.90
N PRO A 31 19.79 10.57 27.77
CA PRO A 31 20.93 10.68 26.89
C PRO A 31 20.41 11.08 25.52
N ALA A 32 20.78 12.28 25.06
CA ALA A 32 20.42 12.77 23.75
C ALA A 32 20.91 11.73 22.75
N GLN A 33 19.99 10.96 22.19
CA GLN A 33 20.32 9.92 21.23
C GLN A 33 21.03 10.61 20.07
N ALA A 34 22.32 10.33 19.89
CA ALA A 34 23.14 10.97 18.86
C ALA A 34 22.42 10.87 17.51
N ALA A 35 22.09 12.02 16.92
CA ALA A 35 21.38 12.06 15.65
C ALA A 35 22.26 11.37 14.60
N LYS A 36 21.71 10.36 13.91
CA LYS A 36 22.41 9.71 12.81
C LYS A 36 22.70 10.76 11.73
N PRO A 37 23.87 10.70 11.07
CA PRO A 37 24.15 11.58 9.95
C PRO A 37 23.07 11.45 8.87
N LEU A 38 22.64 12.59 8.31
CA LEU A 38 21.53 12.65 7.36
C LEU A 38 21.74 11.69 6.18
N ASP A 39 22.97 11.59 5.66
CA ASP A 39 23.32 10.72 4.53
C ASP A 39 23.13 9.23 4.83
N VAL A 40 23.36 8.81 6.07
CA VAL A 40 23.11 7.42 6.50
C VAL A 40 21.61 7.13 6.43
N VAL A 41 20.79 8.07 6.88
CA VAL A 41 19.33 7.93 6.83
C VAL A 41 18.81 7.98 5.39
N LYS A 42 19.37 8.84 4.53
CA LYS A 42 19.04 8.90 3.09
C LYS A 42 19.29 7.55 2.41
N LYS A 43 20.48 6.97 2.59
CA LYS A 43 20.83 5.65 2.04
C LYS A 43 19.85 4.58 2.51
N ALA A 44 19.46 4.60 3.79
CA ALA A 44 18.49 3.66 4.33
C ALA A 44 17.08 3.84 3.73
N VAL A 45 16.63 5.08 3.49
CA VAL A 45 15.34 5.35 2.83
C VAL A 45 15.39 4.93 1.36
N ALA A 46 16.44 5.29 0.62
CA ALA A 46 16.65 4.90 -0.76
C ALA A 46 16.63 3.36 -0.94
N ALA A 47 17.31 2.61 -0.06
CA ALA A 47 17.28 1.15 -0.09
C ALA A 47 15.87 0.57 0.15
N ARG A 48 15.03 1.25 0.95
CA ARG A 48 13.62 0.84 1.16
C ARG A 48 12.75 1.16 -0.05
N ILE A 49 13.07 2.20 -0.82
CA ILE A 49 12.44 2.49 -2.10
C ILE A 49 12.83 1.43 -3.13
N ASP A 50 14.12 1.08 -3.22
CA ASP A 50 14.60 0.04 -4.14
C ASP A 50 13.91 -1.31 -3.91
N LYS A 51 13.76 -1.73 -2.64
CA LYS A 51 12.98 -2.93 -2.30
C LYS A 51 11.54 -2.91 -2.82
N ARG A 52 10.92 -1.73 -2.87
CA ARG A 52 9.54 -1.58 -3.40
C ARG A 52 9.54 -1.62 -4.91
N LEU A 53 10.50 -0.97 -5.58
CA LEU A 53 10.66 -1.05 -7.03
C LEU A 53 10.90 -2.50 -7.47
N ASP A 54 11.71 -3.27 -6.75
CA ASP A 54 11.91 -4.69 -7.01
C ASP A 54 10.64 -5.52 -6.84
N ALA A 55 9.82 -5.19 -5.83
CA ALA A 55 8.54 -5.86 -5.65
C ALA A 55 7.58 -5.55 -6.80
N LEU A 56 7.52 -4.29 -7.25
CA LEU A 56 6.71 -3.90 -8.41
C LEU A 56 7.14 -4.59 -9.70
N ARG A 57 8.45 -4.77 -9.93
CA ARG A 57 8.96 -5.56 -11.07
C ARG A 57 8.51 -7.02 -11.01
N LYS A 58 8.55 -7.64 -9.82
CA LYS A 58 8.06 -9.00 -9.61
C LYS A 58 6.56 -9.10 -9.84
N ASP A 59 5.80 -8.11 -9.37
CA ASP A 59 4.36 -8.04 -9.58
C ASP A 59 4.03 -7.89 -11.10
N ALA A 60 4.77 -7.07 -11.84
CA ALA A 60 4.63 -6.96 -13.30
C ALA A 60 4.94 -8.29 -14.02
N ALA A 61 6.00 -9.00 -13.61
CA ALA A 61 6.31 -10.32 -14.15
C ALA A 61 5.18 -11.34 -13.88
N ALA A 62 4.58 -11.29 -12.69
CA ALA A 62 3.43 -12.13 -12.34
C ALA A 62 2.21 -11.85 -13.23
N LEU A 63 1.93 -10.57 -13.55
CA LEU A 63 0.88 -10.20 -14.53
C LEU A 63 1.17 -10.75 -15.92
N GLY A 64 2.44 -10.72 -16.34
CA GLY A 64 2.88 -11.28 -17.62
C GLY A 64 2.59 -12.77 -17.75
N GLY A 65 2.74 -13.53 -16.66
CA GLY A 65 2.52 -14.97 -16.62
C GLY A 65 1.08 -15.43 -16.34
N ALA A 66 0.16 -14.50 -16.02
CA ALA A 66 -1.21 -14.85 -15.61
C ALA A 66 -2.10 -15.18 -16.82
N LYS A 67 -2.37 -16.47 -17.04
CA LYS A 67 -3.11 -16.98 -18.21
C LYS A 67 -4.62 -16.70 -18.21
N HIS A 68 -5.21 -16.50 -17.04
CA HIS A 68 -6.66 -16.34 -16.88
C HIS A 68 -7.05 -14.94 -16.43
N LEU A 69 -6.07 -14.04 -16.25
CA LEU A 69 -6.34 -12.67 -15.89
C LEU A 69 -7.06 -11.97 -17.04
N GLN A 70 -8.18 -11.32 -16.75
CA GLN A 70 -8.95 -10.58 -17.74
C GLN A 70 -8.15 -9.40 -18.27
N ALA A 71 -8.33 -9.08 -19.55
CA ALA A 71 -7.54 -8.05 -20.23
C ALA A 71 -7.68 -6.67 -19.57
N ALA A 72 -8.90 -6.29 -19.19
CA ALA A 72 -9.16 -5.03 -18.50
C ALA A 72 -8.45 -4.95 -17.15
N HIS A 73 -8.52 -6.02 -16.34
CA HIS A 73 -7.81 -6.10 -15.06
C HIS A 73 -6.29 -6.03 -15.26
N LYS A 74 -5.75 -6.73 -16.26
CA LYS A 74 -4.32 -6.69 -16.60
C LYS A 74 -3.89 -5.27 -16.94
N GLN A 75 -4.64 -4.57 -17.79
CA GLN A 75 -4.35 -3.19 -18.17
C GLN A 75 -4.36 -2.26 -16.95
N ALA A 76 -5.40 -2.34 -16.11
CA ALA A 76 -5.51 -1.51 -14.92
C ALA A 76 -4.37 -1.77 -13.91
N LEU A 77 -4.01 -3.04 -13.69
CA LEU A 77 -2.90 -3.41 -12.80
C LEU A 77 -1.55 -2.94 -13.35
N GLN A 78 -1.33 -3.05 -14.67
CA GLN A 78 -0.10 -2.56 -15.30
C GLN A 78 0.03 -1.04 -15.15
N GLN A 79 -1.03 -0.29 -15.44
CA GLN A 79 -1.06 1.17 -15.25
C GLN A 79 -0.78 1.57 -13.80
N LEU A 80 -1.36 0.84 -12.83
CA LEU A 80 -1.07 1.06 -11.41
C LEU A 80 0.40 0.83 -11.08
N ILE A 81 0.99 -0.28 -11.55
CA ILE A 81 2.39 -0.62 -11.31
C ILE A 81 3.32 0.43 -11.94
N ASP A 82 3.05 0.86 -13.16
CA ASP A 82 3.86 1.86 -13.87
C ASP A 82 3.80 3.21 -13.14
N GLY A 83 2.61 3.64 -12.74
CA GLY A 83 2.42 4.88 -11.98
C GLY A 83 3.15 4.85 -10.63
N GLN A 84 3.08 3.74 -9.90
CA GLN A 84 3.81 3.60 -8.63
C GLN A 84 5.32 3.51 -8.84
N SER A 85 5.79 2.85 -9.89
CA SER A 85 7.21 2.77 -10.24
C SER A 85 7.77 4.15 -10.55
N ALA A 86 7.04 4.96 -11.33
CA ALA A 86 7.42 6.33 -11.64
C ALA A 86 7.45 7.20 -10.37
N GLY A 87 6.38 7.15 -9.56
CA GLY A 87 6.31 7.96 -8.33
C GLY A 87 7.36 7.58 -7.29
N LEU A 88 7.68 6.30 -7.11
CA LEU A 88 8.76 5.85 -6.23
C LEU A 88 10.14 6.26 -6.75
N THR A 89 10.35 6.27 -8.07
CA THR A 89 11.60 6.76 -8.67
C THR A 89 11.77 8.26 -8.41
N ALA A 90 10.70 9.04 -8.59
CA ALA A 90 10.72 10.47 -8.26
C ALA A 90 10.96 10.72 -6.76
N LEU A 91 10.33 9.92 -5.88
CA LEU A 91 10.56 10.01 -4.43
C LEU A 91 12.01 9.69 -4.06
N LYS A 92 12.66 8.75 -4.77
CA LYS A 92 14.07 8.44 -4.56
C LYS A 92 14.95 9.65 -4.85
N SER A 93 14.76 10.30 -6.00
CA SER A 93 15.49 11.54 -6.34
C SER A 93 15.24 12.65 -5.33
N LYS A 94 14.02 12.77 -4.81
CA LYS A 94 13.68 13.73 -3.75
C LYS A 94 14.47 13.46 -2.46
N VAL A 95 14.53 12.19 -2.03
CA VAL A 95 15.28 11.75 -0.84
C VAL A 95 16.78 12.05 -0.98
N GLU A 96 17.34 11.88 -2.17
CA GLU A 96 18.75 12.19 -2.44
C GLU A 96 19.05 13.69 -2.29
N GLY A 97 18.14 14.55 -2.77
CA GLY A 97 18.25 16.01 -2.69
C GLY A 97 17.89 16.64 -1.33
N GLU A 98 17.36 15.87 -0.38
CA GLU A 98 16.86 16.40 0.89
C GLU A 98 17.98 16.96 1.79
N THR A 99 17.77 18.10 2.45
CA THR A 99 18.81 18.72 3.30
C THR A 99 18.42 18.74 4.78
N THR A 100 17.22 18.29 5.12
CA THR A 100 16.68 18.34 6.47
C THR A 100 16.21 16.98 6.96
N ALA A 101 16.36 16.72 8.26
CA ALA A 101 15.83 15.52 8.88
C ALA A 101 14.29 15.47 8.83
N ALA A 102 13.63 16.64 8.91
CA ALA A 102 12.18 16.73 8.86
C ALA A 102 11.62 16.37 7.48
N GLY A 103 12.20 16.91 6.40
CA GLY A 103 11.83 16.57 5.03
C GLY A 103 12.09 15.09 4.72
N LEU A 104 13.23 14.56 5.16
CA LEU A 104 13.56 13.15 4.96
C LEU A 104 12.58 12.21 5.68
N LYS A 105 12.14 12.60 6.87
CA LYS A 105 11.10 11.86 7.60
C LYS A 105 9.76 11.89 6.88
N ALA A 106 9.38 13.03 6.30
CA ALA A 106 8.16 13.15 5.50
C ALA A 106 8.22 12.25 4.27
N ASP A 107 9.34 12.23 3.55
CA ASP A 107 9.55 11.39 2.37
C ASP A 107 9.62 9.90 2.70
N ALA A 108 10.25 9.54 3.82
CA ALA A 108 10.23 8.17 4.31
C ALA A 108 8.80 7.70 4.65
N ARG A 109 7.91 8.62 5.07
CA ARG A 109 6.51 8.34 5.37
C ARG A 109 5.68 8.20 4.09
N SER A 110 5.83 9.09 3.12
CA SER A 110 5.09 9.04 1.83
C SER A 110 5.33 7.72 1.10
N MET A 111 6.57 7.20 1.11
CA MET A 111 6.92 5.88 0.59
C MET A 111 6.01 4.75 1.14
N VAL A 112 5.53 4.88 2.37
CA VAL A 112 4.60 3.91 2.97
C VAL A 112 3.16 4.31 2.70
N VAL A 113 2.78 5.55 2.98
CA VAL A 113 1.38 6.00 2.99
C VAL A 113 0.80 6.06 1.58
N ASP A 114 1.55 6.59 0.63
CA ASP A 114 1.07 6.93 -0.72
C ASP A 114 1.30 5.78 -1.71
N TYR A 115 2.27 4.90 -1.44
CA TYR A 115 2.64 3.83 -2.37
C TYR A 115 2.32 2.41 -1.90
N ARG A 116 2.05 2.17 -0.61
CA ARG A 116 1.67 0.88 0.06
C ARG A 116 1.97 -0.45 -0.68
N VAL A 117 3.13 -0.59 -1.33
CA VAL A 117 3.40 -1.67 -2.29
C VAL A 117 3.16 -3.06 -1.70
N PHE A 118 3.72 -3.33 -0.52
CA PHE A 118 3.62 -4.65 0.11
C PHE A 118 2.25 -4.99 0.70
N MET A 119 1.50 -3.97 1.14
CA MET A 119 0.23 -4.16 1.85
C MET A 119 -0.98 -4.10 0.91
N LEU A 120 -0.83 -3.41 -0.21
CA LEU A 120 -1.93 -3.12 -1.13
C LEU A 120 -1.59 -3.60 -2.55
N THR A 121 -0.59 -3.02 -3.21
CA THR A 121 -0.33 -3.31 -4.64
C THR A 121 -0.05 -4.78 -4.92
N GLY A 122 0.88 -5.39 -4.18
CA GLY A 122 1.17 -6.82 -4.34
C GLY A 122 -0.06 -7.71 -4.08
N PRO A 123 -0.83 -7.47 -2.99
CA PRO A 123 -2.13 -8.13 -2.81
C PRO A 123 -3.14 -7.88 -3.93
N LYS A 124 -3.23 -6.67 -4.51
CA LYS A 124 -4.11 -6.39 -5.66
C LYS A 124 -3.79 -7.35 -6.80
N VAL A 125 -2.52 -7.40 -7.21
CA VAL A 125 -2.05 -8.26 -8.31
C VAL A 125 -2.37 -9.74 -8.04
N ARG A 126 -1.96 -10.26 -6.88
CA ARG A 126 -2.14 -11.68 -6.56
C ARG A 126 -3.61 -12.09 -6.45
N LEU A 127 -4.45 -11.25 -5.84
CA LEU A 127 -5.86 -11.56 -5.68
C LEU A 127 -6.63 -11.41 -6.99
N SER A 128 -6.34 -10.41 -7.83
CA SER A 128 -6.95 -10.31 -9.16
C SER A 128 -6.64 -11.54 -10.02
N VAL A 129 -5.38 -11.99 -10.03
CA VAL A 129 -4.99 -13.22 -10.73
C VAL A 129 -5.73 -14.44 -10.19
N ALA A 130 -5.88 -14.55 -8.87
CA ALA A 130 -6.60 -15.67 -8.25
C ALA A 130 -8.09 -15.65 -8.57
N ILE A 131 -8.75 -14.49 -8.42
CA ILE A 131 -10.19 -14.32 -8.66
C ILE A 131 -10.53 -14.63 -10.12
N ASP A 132 -9.77 -14.08 -11.07
CA ASP A 132 -10.03 -14.34 -12.49
C ASP A 132 -9.77 -15.80 -12.87
N ALA A 133 -8.77 -16.44 -12.25
CA ALA A 133 -8.53 -17.87 -12.42
C ALA A 133 -9.66 -18.73 -11.83
N GLU A 134 -10.25 -18.31 -10.71
CA GLU A 134 -11.40 -18.98 -10.09
C GLU A 134 -12.67 -18.82 -10.93
N LEU A 135 -12.92 -17.63 -11.51
CA LEU A 135 -13.99 -17.42 -12.47
C LEU A 135 -13.83 -18.32 -13.71
N ALA A 136 -12.64 -18.34 -14.31
CA ALA A 136 -12.35 -19.22 -15.45
C ALA A 136 -12.47 -20.72 -15.09
N ALA A 137 -12.22 -21.10 -13.83
CA ALA A 137 -12.43 -22.47 -13.37
C ALA A 137 -13.91 -22.80 -13.19
N ALA A 138 -14.72 -21.85 -12.70
CA ALA A 138 -16.17 -22.00 -12.61
C ALA A 138 -16.79 -22.21 -14.00
N ASP A 139 -16.39 -21.41 -14.99
CA ASP A 139 -16.87 -21.53 -16.38
C ASP A 139 -16.58 -22.92 -16.95
N ARG A 140 -15.36 -23.44 -16.76
CA ARG A 140 -15.01 -24.81 -17.22
C ARG A 140 -15.78 -25.91 -16.51
N LEU A 141 -16.17 -25.70 -15.25
CA LEU A 141 -16.97 -26.68 -14.51
C LEU A 141 -18.42 -26.67 -15.00
N HIS A 142 -18.93 -25.52 -15.43
CA HIS A 142 -20.24 -25.35 -16.06
C HIS A 142 -20.36 -26.19 -17.33
N ASP A 143 -19.29 -26.29 -18.12
CA ASP A 143 -19.26 -27.10 -19.35
C ASP A 143 -19.30 -28.62 -19.11
N ARG A 144 -19.30 -29.09 -17.85
CA ARG A 144 -19.25 -30.53 -17.54
C ARG A 144 -20.66 -31.13 -17.42
N PRO A 145 -20.91 -32.33 -17.97
CA PRO A 145 -22.15 -33.05 -17.71
C PRO A 145 -22.36 -33.31 -16.22
N GLY A 146 -23.57 -33.01 -15.73
CA GLY A 146 -23.93 -33.19 -14.32
C GLY A 146 -23.33 -32.15 -13.36
N ALA A 147 -22.89 -30.99 -13.89
CA ALA A 147 -22.48 -29.87 -13.07
C ALA A 147 -23.61 -29.38 -12.14
N ASP A 148 -23.22 -28.87 -10.98
CA ASP A 148 -24.14 -28.22 -10.04
C ASP A 148 -24.18 -26.72 -10.35
N ASP A 149 -24.88 -26.37 -11.43
CA ASP A 149 -24.94 -25.02 -12.01
C ASP A 149 -25.32 -23.97 -10.96
N ALA A 150 -26.29 -24.29 -10.11
CA ALA A 150 -26.72 -23.39 -9.03
C ALA A 150 -25.58 -23.03 -8.07
N LYS A 151 -24.69 -23.99 -7.75
CA LYS A 151 -23.51 -23.70 -6.92
C LYS A 151 -22.43 -22.95 -7.68
N LEU A 152 -22.22 -23.26 -8.96
CA LEU A 152 -21.25 -22.56 -9.80
C LEU A 152 -21.64 -21.08 -9.98
N ASP A 153 -22.92 -20.82 -10.22
CA ASP A 153 -23.48 -19.47 -10.31
C ASP A 153 -23.33 -18.71 -8.98
N ALA A 154 -23.55 -19.39 -7.85
CA ALA A 154 -23.34 -18.79 -6.53
C ALA A 154 -21.87 -18.40 -6.30
N VAL A 155 -20.92 -19.24 -6.74
CA VAL A 155 -19.48 -18.93 -6.70
C VAL A 155 -19.17 -17.71 -7.58
N GLN A 156 -19.58 -17.73 -8.85
CA GLN A 156 -19.34 -16.62 -9.78
C GLN A 156 -19.92 -15.31 -9.23
N LYS A 157 -21.15 -15.34 -8.70
CA LYS A 157 -21.79 -14.18 -8.08
C LYS A 157 -21.04 -13.66 -6.86
N SER A 158 -20.41 -14.54 -6.07
CA SER A 158 -19.60 -14.12 -4.92
C SER A 158 -18.33 -13.36 -5.33
N LEU A 159 -17.80 -13.66 -6.52
CA LEU A 159 -16.57 -13.09 -7.07
C LEU A 159 -16.82 -11.89 -8.00
N ALA A 160 -18.04 -11.75 -8.53
CA ALA A 160 -18.41 -10.66 -9.43
C ALA A 160 -18.07 -9.28 -8.83
N GLY A 161 -17.38 -8.44 -9.61
CA GLY A 161 -16.96 -7.09 -9.22
C GLY A 161 -15.91 -7.02 -8.10
N LYS A 162 -15.41 -8.15 -7.58
CA LYS A 162 -14.40 -8.13 -6.50
C LYS A 162 -13.05 -7.59 -6.97
N VAL A 163 -12.68 -7.80 -8.22
CA VAL A 163 -11.46 -7.21 -8.79
C VAL A 163 -11.61 -5.70 -8.93
N ASP A 164 -12.74 -5.20 -9.42
CA ASP A 164 -12.99 -3.75 -9.49
C ASP A 164 -12.96 -3.10 -8.10
N ALA A 165 -13.63 -3.73 -7.12
CA ALA A 165 -13.60 -3.28 -5.73
C ALA A 165 -12.17 -3.26 -5.18
N LEU A 166 -11.36 -4.28 -5.49
CA LEU A 166 -9.96 -4.37 -5.10
C LEU A 166 -9.11 -3.27 -5.75
N LEU A 167 -9.32 -3.00 -7.04
CA LEU A 167 -8.62 -1.96 -7.80
C LEU A 167 -8.99 -0.56 -7.30
N ALA A 168 -10.22 -0.34 -6.86
CA ALA A 168 -10.68 0.92 -6.31
C ALA A 168 -10.05 1.29 -4.95
N ILE A 169 -9.54 0.32 -4.18
CA ILE A 169 -8.89 0.59 -2.88
C ILE A 169 -7.67 1.50 -3.10
N GLN A 170 -7.72 2.70 -2.54
CA GLN A 170 -6.60 3.64 -2.62
C GLN A 170 -5.61 3.44 -1.47
N PRO A 171 -4.32 3.75 -1.67
CA PRO A 171 -3.39 3.95 -0.57
C PRO A 171 -3.84 5.15 0.30
N GLY A 172 -3.36 5.23 1.53
CA GLY A 172 -3.83 6.25 2.48
C GLY A 172 -3.27 6.07 3.88
N ALA A 173 -3.47 7.06 4.75
CA ALA A 173 -2.88 7.07 6.09
C ALA A 173 -3.39 5.92 6.97
N ASP A 174 -4.68 5.58 6.86
CA ASP A 174 -5.30 4.48 7.59
C ASP A 174 -4.95 3.12 6.99
N GLY A 175 -3.81 2.59 7.40
CA GLY A 175 -3.39 1.26 6.99
C GLY A 175 -4.27 0.14 7.54
N ALA A 176 -5.04 0.37 8.60
CA ALA A 176 -5.94 -0.64 9.17
C ALA A 176 -7.18 -0.79 8.29
N ALA A 177 -7.79 0.33 7.88
CA ALA A 177 -8.91 0.34 6.94
C ALA A 177 -8.53 -0.33 5.60
N VAL A 178 -7.37 0.03 5.03
CA VAL A 178 -6.87 -0.61 3.79
C VAL A 178 -6.72 -2.13 3.97
N ARG A 179 -6.15 -2.58 5.09
CA ARG A 179 -6.01 -4.03 5.37
C ARG A 179 -7.35 -4.72 5.55
N ALA A 180 -8.31 -4.08 6.21
CA ALA A 180 -9.65 -4.63 6.41
C ALA A 180 -10.34 -4.88 5.06
N GLN A 181 -10.33 -3.88 4.16
CA GLN A 181 -10.92 -4.00 2.82
C GLN A 181 -10.28 -5.13 1.99
N VAL A 182 -8.93 -5.19 1.96
CA VAL A 182 -8.21 -6.27 1.28
C VAL A 182 -8.52 -7.64 1.89
N THR A 183 -8.68 -7.72 3.21
CA THR A 183 -8.98 -8.97 3.92
C THR A 183 -10.36 -9.48 3.58
N THR A 184 -11.36 -8.60 3.50
CA THR A 184 -12.72 -8.97 3.07
C THR A 184 -12.69 -9.66 1.70
N ILE A 185 -12.02 -9.06 0.72
CA ILE A 185 -11.92 -9.62 -0.64
C ILE A 185 -11.16 -10.95 -0.64
N ARG A 186 -10.05 -11.03 0.10
CA ARG A 186 -9.28 -12.27 0.25
C ARG A 186 -10.12 -13.42 0.84
N THR A 187 -10.91 -13.14 1.87
CA THR A 187 -11.76 -14.14 2.51
C THR A 187 -12.82 -14.64 1.54
N THR A 188 -13.44 -13.76 0.74
CA THR A 188 -14.39 -14.16 -0.31
C THR A 188 -13.72 -15.07 -1.35
N ALA A 189 -12.56 -14.69 -1.89
CA ALA A 189 -11.84 -15.53 -2.87
C ALA A 189 -11.46 -16.91 -2.28
N LYS A 190 -11.00 -16.95 -1.02
CA LYS A 190 -10.72 -18.22 -0.34
C LYS A 190 -11.96 -19.10 -0.18
N GLY A 191 -13.11 -18.49 0.10
CA GLY A 191 -14.41 -19.18 0.16
C GLY A 191 -14.76 -19.80 -1.19
N ALA A 192 -14.79 -18.98 -2.25
CA ALA A 192 -15.06 -19.39 -3.62
C ALA A 192 -14.16 -20.55 -4.07
N ARG A 193 -12.85 -20.48 -3.79
CA ARG A 193 -11.93 -21.58 -4.07
C ARG A 193 -12.28 -22.88 -3.36
N SER A 194 -12.70 -22.78 -2.10
CA SER A 194 -13.08 -23.95 -1.31
C SER A 194 -14.34 -24.60 -1.88
N ASP A 195 -15.31 -23.78 -2.30
CA ASP A 195 -16.54 -24.24 -2.95
C ASP A 195 -16.26 -24.91 -4.31
N LEU A 196 -15.42 -24.30 -5.16
CA LEU A 196 -14.98 -24.90 -6.42
C LEU A 196 -14.29 -26.26 -6.22
N LYS A 197 -13.47 -26.39 -5.17
CA LYS A 197 -12.83 -27.65 -4.83
C LYS A 197 -13.87 -28.70 -4.40
N ALA A 198 -14.88 -28.30 -3.63
CA ALA A 198 -15.95 -29.18 -3.21
C ALA A 198 -16.82 -29.65 -4.40
N ILE A 199 -17.11 -28.76 -5.35
CA ILE A 199 -17.88 -29.09 -6.56
C ILE A 199 -17.09 -30.05 -7.45
N SER A 200 -15.81 -29.74 -7.72
CA SER A 200 -14.97 -30.56 -8.60
C SER A 200 -14.65 -31.97 -8.06
N GLY A 201 -14.70 -32.15 -6.73
CA GLY A 201 -14.42 -33.42 -6.05
C GLY A 201 -15.60 -34.39 -5.97
N LYS A 202 -16.82 -33.97 -6.29
CA LYS A 202 -17.96 -34.88 -6.44
C LYS A 202 -17.86 -35.58 -7.79
N LYS A 203 -17.30 -36.78 -7.79
CA LYS A 203 -17.36 -37.75 -8.89
C LYS A 203 -18.27 -38.90 -8.50
#